data_AF-A0A7V8Z3Y0-F1
#
_entry.id   AF-A0A7V8Z3Y0-F1
#
_cell.length_a   1.000
_cell.length_b   1.000
_cell.length_c   1.000
_cell.angle_alpha   90.00
_cell.angle_beta   90.00
_cell.angle_gamma   90.00
#
_symmetry.space_group_name_H-M   'P 1'
#
loop_
_entity.id
_entity.type
_entity.pdbx_description
1 polymer ?
#
loop_
_entity_poly.entity_id
_entity_poly.type
_entity_poly.pdbx_seq_one_letter_code
_entity_poly.pdbx_strand_id
1 'polypeptide(L)'
;MIPMRVVETMRDGFDEPVVELWRDDEFIGMVFWDEDTAVVQIYGDDDGDVKDLDVRELLRVLDVAESIVSPYAMSDPGSVAAAGEPGDGWQDEDPATLALAEGFDHRARHRSDDGEGFFSTEDAEALIRRCDELDLAVVEMEAFELGDDQLTALAGQTLHIELDGSTPWNVFRPTANARATDTLLDWDPDPTTVVAFVIALPSGETFVA
;
A
#
# COMPACT_ATOMS: atom_id res chain seq x y z
N MET A 1 13.19 0.99 15.87
CA MET A 1 13.99 2.05 15.23
C MET A 1 13.17 3.32 15.22
N ILE A 2 13.78 4.51 15.33
CA ILE A 2 13.04 5.77 15.24
C ILE A 2 12.71 6.04 13.76
N PRO A 3 11.45 6.33 13.43
CA PRO A 3 11.03 6.43 12.05
C PRO A 3 11.50 7.71 11.35
N MET A 4 11.63 7.64 10.03
CA MET A 4 12.02 8.72 9.15
C MET A 4 10.82 9.50 8.62
N ARG A 5 10.99 10.83 8.55
CA ARG A 5 10.02 11.83 8.10
C ARG A 5 10.54 12.50 6.83
N VAL A 6 9.65 12.76 5.88
CA VAL A 6 9.92 13.57 4.68
C VAL A 6 9.26 14.95 4.81
N VAL A 7 9.97 16.00 4.39
CA VAL A 7 9.45 17.37 4.36
C VAL A 7 9.85 18.02 3.03
N GLU A 8 8.87 18.40 2.21
CA GLU A 8 9.12 19.21 1.02
C GLU A 8 9.48 20.65 1.43
N THR A 9 10.52 21.22 0.84
CA THR A 9 10.99 22.57 1.13
C THR A 9 11.62 23.24 -0.08
N MET A 10 11.67 24.56 -0.06
CA MET A 10 12.45 25.37 -1.00
C MET A 10 13.74 25.79 -0.31
N ARG A 11 14.88 25.22 -0.71
CA ARG A 11 16.20 25.57 -0.15
C ARG A 11 16.90 26.63 -0.99
N ASP A 12 17.61 27.52 -0.30
CA ASP A 12 18.55 28.43 -0.94
C ASP A 12 19.60 27.64 -1.73
N GLY A 13 19.71 27.92 -3.02
CA GLY A 13 20.64 27.24 -3.93
C GLY A 13 20.01 26.16 -4.82
N PHE A 14 18.71 25.90 -4.69
CA PHE A 14 17.95 25.04 -5.59
C PHE A 14 16.86 25.84 -6.31
N ASP A 15 16.73 25.63 -7.62
CA ASP A 15 15.67 26.25 -8.43
C ASP A 15 14.34 25.47 -8.32
N GLU A 16 14.39 24.23 -7.85
CA GLU A 16 13.29 23.27 -7.74
C GLU A 16 13.12 22.79 -6.28
N PRO A 17 11.92 22.31 -5.89
CA PRO A 17 11.69 21.81 -4.53
C PRO A 17 12.59 20.62 -4.19
N VAL A 18 13.03 20.57 -2.94
CA VAL A 18 13.80 19.45 -2.39
C VAL A 18 13.03 18.80 -1.26
N VAL A 19 13.27 17.51 -1.04
CA VAL A 19 12.68 16.76 0.07
C VAL A 19 13.75 16.52 1.13
N GLU A 20 13.53 17.04 2.33
CA GLU A 20 14.38 16.77 3.48
C GLU A 20 13.99 15.47 4.17
N LEU A 21 15.00 14.70 4.57
CA LEU A 21 14.87 13.47 5.36
C LEU A 21 15.22 13.79 6.82
N TRP A 22 14.30 13.51 7.72
CA TRP A 22 14.42 13.79 9.14
C TRP A 22 14.23 12.53 9.98
N ARG A 23 14.97 12.39 11.07
CA ARG A 23 14.73 11.38 12.11
C ARG A 23 14.55 12.10 13.43
N ASP A 24 13.34 12.04 13.99
CA ASP A 24 12.96 12.88 15.13
C ASP A 24 13.20 14.38 14.79
N ASP A 25 14.04 15.05 15.57
CA ASP A 25 14.46 16.44 15.36
C ASP A 25 15.79 16.58 14.60
N GLU A 26 16.35 15.48 14.08
CA GLU A 26 17.62 15.47 13.37
C GLU A 26 17.44 15.44 11.84
N PHE A 27 18.11 16.35 11.13
CA PHE A 27 18.20 16.34 9.67
C PHE A 27 19.26 15.32 9.23
N ILE A 28 18.86 14.34 8.43
CA ILE A 28 19.73 13.22 8.06
C ILE A 28 20.05 13.17 6.56
N GLY A 29 19.36 13.94 5.72
CA GLY A 29 19.58 13.90 4.28
C GLY A 29 18.59 14.72 3.48
N MET A 30 18.78 14.75 2.17
CA MET A 30 17.81 15.34 1.26
C MET A 30 17.79 14.62 -0.09
N VAL A 31 16.65 14.71 -0.76
CA VAL A 31 16.43 14.25 -2.14
C VAL A 31 16.07 15.47 -2.99
N PHE A 32 16.63 15.56 -4.17
CA PHE A 32 16.38 16.64 -5.11
C PHE A 32 16.46 16.13 -6.55
N TRP A 33 15.88 16.88 -7.46
CA TRP A 33 16.00 16.62 -8.88
C TRP A 33 17.27 17.29 -9.43
N ASP A 34 18.07 16.54 -10.19
CA ASP A 34 19.29 17.05 -10.82
C ASP A 34 19.40 16.53 -12.25
N GLU A 35 19.41 17.46 -13.21
CA GLU A 35 19.53 17.30 -14.66
C GLU A 35 18.51 16.36 -15.35
N ASP A 36 18.29 15.13 -14.86
CA ASP A 36 17.26 14.18 -15.31
C ASP A 36 17.05 13.01 -14.32
N THR A 37 17.55 13.11 -13.09
CA THR A 37 17.46 12.03 -12.10
C THR A 37 17.19 12.56 -10.70
N ALA A 38 16.47 11.78 -9.89
CA ALA A 38 16.39 12.04 -8.47
C ALA A 38 17.71 11.63 -7.80
N VAL A 39 18.29 12.54 -7.01
CA VAL A 39 19.54 12.34 -6.28
C VAL A 39 19.26 12.43 -4.79
N VAL A 40 19.73 11.43 -4.03
CA VAL A 40 19.72 11.45 -2.57
C VAL A 40 21.12 11.75 -2.02
N GLN A 41 21.18 12.61 -1.02
CA GLN A 41 22.35 12.79 -0.15
C GLN A 41 21.98 12.41 1.28
N ILE A 42 22.75 11.50 1.89
CA ILE A 42 22.61 11.08 3.29
C ILE A 42 23.84 11.55 4.06
N TYR A 43 23.61 12.22 5.18
CA TYR A 43 24.67 12.75 6.04
C TYR A 43 24.86 11.87 7.28
N GLY A 44 26.11 11.81 7.75
CA GLY A 44 26.42 11.28 9.07
C GLY A 44 25.83 12.15 10.18
N ASP A 45 25.98 11.74 11.43
CA ASP A 45 25.63 12.61 12.56
C ASP A 45 26.59 13.81 12.70
N ASP A 46 26.36 14.64 13.72
CA ASP A 46 27.18 15.83 14.00
C ASP A 46 28.67 15.49 14.23
N ASP A 47 29.00 14.25 14.60
CA ASP A 47 30.36 13.75 14.80
C ASP A 47 30.95 13.11 13.52
N GLY A 48 30.14 12.98 12.46
CA GLY A 48 30.50 12.37 11.19
C GLY A 48 30.44 10.85 11.19
N ASP A 49 29.82 10.25 12.22
CA ASP A 49 29.62 8.81 12.30
C ASP A 49 28.51 8.34 11.36
N VAL A 50 28.62 7.08 10.94
CA VAL A 50 27.65 6.44 10.05
C VAL A 50 26.33 6.19 10.78
N LYS A 51 25.22 6.45 10.09
CA LYS A 51 23.88 6.22 10.64
C LYS A 51 23.36 4.83 10.27
N ASP A 52 22.85 4.11 11.26
CA ASP A 52 22.08 2.89 11.05
C ASP A 52 20.64 3.24 10.65
N LEU A 53 20.30 2.90 9.41
CA LEU A 53 18.98 3.10 8.81
C LEU A 53 18.34 1.74 8.51
N ASP A 54 17.04 1.61 8.76
CA ASP A 54 16.29 0.45 8.32
C ASP A 54 16.20 0.48 6.79
N VAL A 55 16.55 -0.63 6.15
CA VAL A 55 16.59 -0.71 4.68
C VAL A 55 15.20 -0.57 4.07
N ARG A 56 14.17 -1.18 4.68
CA ARG A 56 12.80 -1.12 4.15
C ARG A 56 12.23 0.28 4.31
N GLU A 57 12.50 0.89 5.46
CA GLU A 57 12.12 2.26 5.73
C GLU A 57 12.81 3.25 4.78
N LEU A 58 14.10 3.06 4.52
CA LEU A 58 14.87 3.90 3.60
C LEU A 58 14.30 3.82 2.19
N LEU A 59 14.04 2.62 1.68
CA LEU A 59 13.42 2.45 0.35
C LEU A 59 12.06 3.15 0.27
N ARG A 60 11.19 2.95 1.28
CA ARG A 60 9.87 3.62 1.36
C ARG A 60 10.00 5.16 1.31
N VAL A 61 10.94 5.70 2.09
CA VAL A 61 11.14 7.16 2.19
C VAL A 61 11.71 7.73 0.89
N LEU A 62 12.61 7.00 0.23
CA LEU A 62 13.17 7.43 -1.05
C LEU A 62 12.16 7.38 -2.19
N ASP A 63 11.27 6.38 -2.23
CA ASP A 63 10.18 6.31 -3.22
C ASP A 63 9.25 7.53 -3.11
N VAL A 64 8.88 7.89 -1.87
CA VAL A 64 8.05 9.09 -1.63
C VAL A 64 8.80 10.35 -2.05
N ALA A 65 10.07 10.47 -1.65
CA ALA A 65 10.88 11.64 -1.96
C ALA A 65 11.10 11.82 -3.47
N GLU A 66 11.36 10.75 -4.20
CA GLU A 66 11.48 10.74 -5.66
C GLU A 66 10.19 11.21 -6.34
N SER A 67 9.02 10.76 -5.86
CA SER A 67 7.73 11.17 -6.44
C SER A 67 7.45 12.67 -6.30
N ILE A 68 8.02 13.31 -5.28
CA ILE A 68 7.83 14.75 -5.02
C ILE A 68 8.76 15.59 -5.90
N VAL A 69 10.02 15.16 -6.05
CA VAL A 69 11.02 15.93 -6.82
C VAL A 69 10.95 15.65 -8.32
N SER A 70 10.42 14.51 -8.73
CA SER A 70 10.38 14.12 -10.14
C SER A 70 9.34 14.92 -10.92
N PRO A 71 9.75 15.68 -11.97
CA PRO A 71 8.83 16.41 -12.83
C PRO A 71 7.95 15.47 -13.68
N TYR A 72 8.34 14.19 -13.77
CA TYR A 72 7.63 13.19 -14.56
C TYR A 72 6.58 12.42 -13.75
N ALA A 73 6.55 12.56 -12.41
CA ALA A 73 5.56 11.88 -11.56
C ALA A 73 4.10 12.27 -11.86
N MET A 74 3.89 13.45 -12.49
CA MET A 74 2.58 13.97 -12.90
C MET A 74 2.26 13.75 -14.39
N SER A 75 3.14 13.11 -15.16
CA SER A 75 2.99 12.94 -16.61
C SER A 75 2.52 11.53 -16.99
N ASP A 76 1.41 11.07 -16.43
CA ASP A 76 0.62 9.97 -17.02
C ASP A 76 -0.75 10.48 -17.49
N PRO A 77 -0.94 10.77 -18.79
CA PRO A 77 -2.22 11.20 -19.34
C PRO A 77 -3.15 10.00 -19.55
N GLY A 78 -3.66 9.45 -18.46
CA GLY A 78 -4.64 8.35 -18.44
C GLY A 78 -6.03 8.76 -17.96
N SER A 79 -6.54 9.95 -18.34
CA SER A 79 -7.89 10.41 -17.99
C SER A 79 -8.81 10.46 -19.20
N VAL A 80 -9.74 9.50 -19.33
CA VAL A 80 -11.07 9.57 -20.01
C VAL A 80 -11.76 8.20 -19.81
N ALA A 81 -13.06 8.01 -19.56
CA ALA A 81 -14.22 8.86 -19.38
C ALA A 81 -15.34 8.01 -18.71
N ALA A 82 -16.27 8.63 -17.98
CA ALA A 82 -17.43 7.96 -17.40
C ALA A 82 -18.45 7.48 -18.46
N ALA A 83 -18.95 6.24 -18.34
CA ALA A 83 -20.25 5.82 -18.87
C ALA A 83 -20.74 4.45 -18.31
N GLY A 84 -21.72 4.48 -17.39
CA GLY A 84 -22.99 3.73 -17.40
C GLY A 84 -23.07 2.19 -17.40
N GLU A 85 -23.58 1.65 -16.28
CA GLU A 85 -24.64 0.61 -16.07
C GLU A 85 -24.62 -0.76 -16.83
N PRO A 86 -25.23 -1.81 -16.25
CA PRO A 86 -24.60 -3.12 -16.00
C PRO A 86 -24.77 -4.14 -17.15
N GLY A 87 -23.75 -4.99 -17.32
CA GLY A 87 -23.74 -6.08 -18.31
C GLY A 87 -22.97 -7.31 -17.80
N ASP A 88 -23.58 -8.47 -18.02
CA ASP A 88 -23.16 -9.82 -17.64
C ASP A 88 -21.84 -10.25 -18.32
N GLY A 89 -20.84 -10.59 -17.51
CA GLY A 89 -19.59 -11.21 -17.93
C GLY A 89 -18.35 -10.43 -17.46
N TRP A 90 -17.44 -11.13 -16.79
CA TRP A 90 -16.07 -10.76 -16.36
C TRP A 90 -15.15 -10.16 -17.46
N GLN A 91 -15.70 -9.72 -18.60
CA GLN A 91 -15.01 -9.16 -19.77
C GLN A 91 -14.76 -7.66 -19.65
N ASP A 92 -15.49 -6.96 -18.79
CA ASP A 92 -15.33 -5.52 -18.50
C ASP A 92 -14.61 -5.26 -17.16
N GLU A 93 -14.12 -6.30 -16.51
CA GLU A 93 -13.50 -6.24 -15.20
C GLU A 93 -12.02 -5.84 -15.31
N ASP A 94 -11.52 -5.10 -14.32
CA ASP A 94 -10.15 -4.62 -14.35
C ASP A 94 -9.15 -5.79 -14.44
N PRO A 95 -8.14 -5.73 -15.32
CA PRO A 95 -7.16 -6.81 -15.46
C PRO A 95 -6.45 -7.19 -14.15
N ALA A 96 -6.26 -6.23 -13.23
CA ALA A 96 -5.68 -6.49 -11.92
C ALA A 96 -6.64 -7.29 -11.02
N THR A 97 -7.93 -6.97 -11.03
CA THR A 97 -8.98 -7.74 -10.34
C THR A 97 -9.03 -9.18 -10.85
N LEU A 98 -9.04 -9.37 -12.17
CA LEU A 98 -9.01 -10.70 -12.79
C LEU A 98 -7.74 -11.48 -12.41
N ALA A 99 -6.57 -10.84 -12.47
CA ALA A 99 -5.31 -11.48 -12.14
C ALA A 99 -5.21 -11.87 -10.65
N LEU A 100 -5.86 -11.11 -9.76
CA LEU A 100 -5.95 -11.45 -8.35
C LEU A 100 -6.90 -12.62 -8.12
N ALA A 101 -8.11 -12.57 -8.70
CA ALA A 101 -9.12 -13.62 -8.63
C ALA A 101 -8.57 -14.96 -9.16
N GLU A 102 -7.96 -15.00 -10.35
CA GLU A 102 -7.36 -16.22 -10.90
C GLU A 102 -6.32 -16.85 -9.94
N GLY A 103 -5.54 -16.01 -9.25
CA GLY A 103 -4.47 -16.43 -8.35
C GLY A 103 -4.94 -16.89 -6.97
N PHE A 104 -6.06 -16.35 -6.47
CA PHE A 104 -6.48 -16.53 -5.08
C PHE A 104 -7.85 -17.19 -4.93
N ASP A 105 -8.69 -17.19 -5.95
CA ASP A 105 -10.06 -17.67 -5.83
C ASP A 105 -10.17 -19.12 -5.35
N HIS A 106 -9.25 -19.95 -5.84
CA HIS A 106 -9.18 -21.37 -5.51
C HIS A 106 -8.49 -21.64 -4.15
N ARG A 107 -7.91 -20.61 -3.52
CA ARG A 107 -7.21 -20.67 -2.24
C ARG A 107 -8.08 -20.26 -1.06
N ALA A 108 -9.26 -19.69 -1.31
CA ALA A 108 -10.24 -19.38 -0.26
C ALA A 108 -10.59 -20.66 0.54
N ARG A 109 -10.45 -20.58 1.87
CA ARG A 109 -10.82 -21.64 2.82
C ARG A 109 -12.34 -21.80 2.92
N HIS A 110 -13.07 -20.71 2.76
CA HIS A 110 -14.53 -20.66 2.77
C HIS A 110 -14.99 -19.60 1.76
N ARG A 111 -16.19 -19.77 1.22
CA ARG A 111 -16.87 -18.75 0.42
C ARG A 111 -18.29 -18.55 0.91
N SER A 112 -18.71 -17.29 0.98
CA SER A 112 -20.10 -16.96 1.24
C SER A 112 -20.97 -17.24 0.01
N ASP A 113 -22.29 -17.23 0.20
CA ASP A 113 -23.27 -17.37 -0.89
C ASP A 113 -23.18 -16.23 -1.92
N ASP A 114 -22.67 -15.07 -1.51
CA ASP A 114 -22.46 -13.89 -2.37
C ASP A 114 -21.09 -13.92 -3.08
N GLY A 115 -20.28 -14.95 -2.84
CA GLY A 115 -19.01 -15.17 -3.53
C GLY A 115 -17.79 -14.58 -2.85
N GLU A 116 -17.90 -13.94 -1.69
CA GLU A 116 -16.76 -13.43 -0.91
C GLU A 116 -15.87 -14.58 -0.41
N GLY A 117 -14.57 -14.42 -0.58
CA GLY A 117 -13.52 -15.36 -0.18
C GLY A 117 -12.98 -15.08 1.21
N PHE A 118 -12.80 -16.15 1.99
CA PHE A 118 -12.18 -16.10 3.31
C PHE A 118 -10.88 -16.89 3.28
N PHE A 119 -9.77 -16.24 3.58
CA PHE A 119 -8.42 -16.76 3.34
C PHE A 119 -7.72 -17.13 4.65
N SER A 120 -6.91 -18.18 4.66
CA SER A 120 -6.05 -18.45 5.83
C SER A 120 -5.05 -17.30 6.04
N THR A 121 -4.47 -17.16 7.23
CA THR A 121 -3.44 -16.13 7.49
C THR A 121 -2.25 -16.20 6.51
N GLU A 122 -1.85 -17.41 6.08
CA GLU A 122 -0.78 -17.61 5.09
C GLU A 122 -1.20 -17.12 3.70
N ASP A 123 -2.42 -17.45 3.28
CA ASP A 123 -2.96 -17.00 1.98
C ASP A 123 -3.24 -15.49 2.00
N ALA A 124 -3.68 -14.94 3.13
CA ALA A 124 -3.88 -13.53 3.38
C ALA A 124 -2.59 -12.72 3.20
N GLU A 125 -1.46 -13.17 3.78
CA GLU A 125 -0.15 -12.54 3.57
C GLU A 125 0.26 -12.55 2.08
N ALA A 126 0.04 -13.68 1.41
CA ALA A 126 0.33 -13.82 -0.01
C ALA A 126 -0.58 -12.92 -0.87
N LEU A 127 -1.84 -12.73 -0.48
CA LEU A 127 -2.82 -11.89 -1.17
C LEU A 127 -2.42 -10.42 -1.07
N ILE A 128 -2.06 -9.94 0.12
CA ILE A 128 -1.58 -8.55 0.32
C ILE A 128 -0.35 -8.28 -0.55
N ARG A 129 0.62 -9.21 -0.56
CA ARG A 129 1.81 -9.09 -1.43
C ARG A 129 1.43 -9.03 -2.91
N ARG A 130 0.44 -9.83 -3.34
CA ARG A 130 -0.02 -9.83 -4.72
C ARG A 130 -0.71 -8.51 -5.08
N CYS A 131 -1.39 -7.87 -4.15
CA CYS A 131 -1.99 -6.55 -4.37
C CYS A 131 -0.91 -5.50 -4.72
N ASP A 132 0.23 -5.50 -4.01
CA ASP A 132 1.36 -4.61 -4.36
C ASP A 132 1.87 -4.84 -5.79
N GLU A 133 1.98 -6.09 -6.22
CA GLU A 133 2.44 -6.46 -7.57
C GLU A 133 1.46 -6.07 -8.68
N LEU A 134 0.18 -5.94 -8.35
CA LEU A 134 -0.91 -5.68 -9.28
C LEU A 134 -1.40 -4.23 -9.26
N ASP A 135 -0.70 -3.34 -8.56
CA ASP A 135 -1.13 -1.94 -8.37
C ASP A 135 -2.48 -1.80 -7.65
N LEU A 136 -2.74 -2.67 -6.68
CA LEU A 136 -3.96 -2.72 -5.85
C LEU A 136 -3.66 -2.40 -4.39
N ALA A 137 -4.64 -1.88 -3.66
CA ALA A 137 -4.51 -1.54 -2.24
C ALA A 137 -5.53 -2.28 -1.37
N VAL A 138 -5.09 -2.96 -0.32
CA VAL A 138 -5.98 -3.51 0.71
C VAL A 138 -6.44 -2.36 1.60
N VAL A 139 -7.74 -2.08 1.57
CA VAL A 139 -8.36 -0.97 2.33
C VAL A 139 -9.22 -1.46 3.49
N GLU A 140 -9.63 -2.72 3.48
CA GLU A 140 -10.31 -3.34 4.61
C GLU A 140 -9.83 -4.78 4.83
N MET A 141 -9.73 -5.17 6.09
CA MET A 141 -9.54 -6.56 6.50
C MET A 141 -10.42 -6.84 7.71
N GLU A 142 -11.03 -8.02 7.76
CA GLU A 142 -11.72 -8.50 8.94
C GLU A 142 -11.41 -9.98 9.18
N ALA A 143 -11.04 -10.32 10.42
CA ALA A 143 -10.75 -11.69 10.81
C ALA A 143 -11.99 -12.37 11.40
N PHE A 144 -12.15 -13.65 11.06
CA PHE A 144 -13.23 -14.51 11.52
C PHE A 144 -12.66 -15.82 12.05
N GLU A 145 -13.31 -16.38 13.06
CA GLU A 145 -13.16 -17.80 13.41
C GLU A 145 -14.08 -18.62 12.50
N LEU A 146 -13.51 -19.62 11.82
CA LEU A 146 -14.25 -20.58 10.99
C LEU A 146 -14.46 -21.90 11.76
N GLY A 147 -15.70 -22.20 12.13
CA GLY A 147 -16.08 -23.47 12.76
C GLY A 147 -17.37 -24.03 12.16
N ASP A 148 -17.42 -25.34 11.86
CA ASP A 148 -18.59 -26.03 11.28
C ASP A 148 -19.34 -25.22 10.18
N ASP A 149 -18.58 -24.59 9.26
CA ASP A 149 -19.06 -23.69 8.19
C ASP A 149 -19.78 -22.41 8.67
N GLN A 150 -19.56 -22.00 9.92
CA GLN A 150 -19.99 -20.72 10.47
C GLN A 150 -18.79 -19.79 10.68
N LEU A 151 -18.97 -18.55 10.25
CA LEU A 151 -18.02 -17.47 10.46
C LEU A 151 -18.44 -16.64 11.68
N THR A 152 -17.53 -16.46 12.62
CA THR A 152 -17.72 -15.57 13.77
C THR A 152 -16.64 -14.50 13.77
N ALA A 153 -17.03 -13.22 13.62
CA ALA A 153 -16.09 -12.11 13.61
C ALA A 153 -15.28 -12.04 14.91
N LEU A 154 -13.97 -11.88 14.79
CA LEU A 154 -13.04 -11.76 15.91
C LEU A 154 -12.96 -10.29 16.35
N ALA A 155 -13.45 -10.02 17.56
CA ALA A 155 -13.53 -8.66 18.08
C ALA A 155 -12.16 -7.96 18.09
N GLY A 156 -12.09 -6.80 17.41
CA GLY A 156 -10.90 -5.96 17.35
C GLY A 156 -9.85 -6.40 16.32
N GLN A 157 -10.08 -7.48 15.58
CA GLN A 157 -9.23 -7.91 14.46
C GLN A 157 -9.81 -7.40 13.14
N THR A 158 -9.79 -6.08 13.00
CA THR A 158 -10.26 -5.38 11.81
C THR A 158 -9.29 -4.26 11.44
N LEU A 159 -9.17 -4.00 10.15
CA LEU A 159 -8.50 -2.87 9.56
C LEU A 159 -9.48 -2.17 8.62
N HIS A 160 -9.55 -0.85 8.70
CA HIS A 160 -10.20 -0.02 7.69
C HIS A 160 -9.31 1.20 7.41
N ILE A 161 -9.07 1.47 6.14
CA ILE A 161 -8.23 2.56 5.65
C ILE A 161 -9.07 3.39 4.69
N GLU A 162 -9.29 4.65 5.05
CA GLU A 162 -10.04 5.57 4.21
C GLU A 162 -9.20 5.97 2.99
N LEU A 163 -9.73 5.73 1.79
CA LEU A 163 -9.16 6.25 0.56
C LEU A 163 -9.48 7.74 0.46
N ASP A 164 -8.56 8.58 0.93
CA ASP A 164 -8.67 10.01 0.72
C ASP A 164 -8.21 10.38 -0.70
N GLY A 165 -9.05 11.11 -1.44
CA GLY A 165 -8.73 11.53 -2.82
C GLY A 165 -7.63 12.59 -2.92
N SER A 166 -7.00 12.95 -1.80
CA SER A 166 -5.89 13.91 -1.74
C SER A 166 -4.51 13.24 -1.77
N THR A 167 -4.42 11.99 -1.33
CA THR A 167 -3.19 11.22 -1.31
C THR A 167 -2.98 10.57 -2.68
N PRO A 168 -1.85 10.83 -3.35
CA PRO A 168 -1.54 10.17 -4.62
C PRO A 168 -1.56 8.65 -4.49
N TRP A 169 -2.12 7.95 -5.49
CA TRP A 169 -2.29 6.49 -5.42
C TRP A 169 -0.98 5.74 -5.17
N ASN A 170 0.11 6.17 -5.81
CA ASN A 170 1.45 5.62 -5.62
C ASN A 170 1.99 5.78 -4.20
N VAL A 171 1.40 6.67 -3.38
CA VAL A 171 1.71 6.84 -1.95
C VAL A 171 0.72 6.08 -1.08
N PHE A 172 -0.57 6.14 -1.44
CA PHE A 172 -1.64 5.46 -0.71
C PHE A 172 -1.46 3.94 -0.73
N ARG A 173 -1.32 3.34 -1.92
CA ARG A 173 -1.25 1.90 -2.13
C ARG A 173 -0.19 1.20 -1.26
N PRO A 174 1.10 1.55 -1.33
CA PRO A 174 2.11 0.89 -0.50
C PRO A 174 1.91 1.15 0.99
N THR A 175 1.36 2.30 1.38
CA THR A 175 1.05 2.59 2.79
C THR A 175 -0.09 1.72 3.31
N ALA A 176 -1.13 1.53 2.50
CA ALA A 176 -2.28 0.69 2.82
C ALA A 176 -1.87 -0.78 2.95
N ASN A 177 -1.11 -1.31 1.98
CA ASN A 177 -0.64 -2.70 2.00
C ASN A 177 0.38 -2.99 3.11
N ALA A 178 1.25 -2.02 3.44
CA ALA A 178 2.12 -2.13 4.60
C ALA A 178 1.31 -2.21 5.91
N ARG A 179 0.31 -1.35 6.08
CA ARG A 179 -0.57 -1.38 7.25
C ARG A 179 -1.40 -2.66 7.32
N ALA A 180 -1.86 -3.18 6.20
CA ALA A 180 -2.51 -4.48 6.10
C ALA A 180 -1.58 -5.61 6.57
N THR A 181 -0.33 -5.61 6.11
CA THR A 181 0.68 -6.59 6.52
C THR A 181 0.98 -6.50 8.02
N ASP A 182 1.25 -5.31 8.54
CA ASP A 182 1.54 -5.10 9.97
C ASP A 182 0.35 -5.52 10.85
N THR A 183 -0.87 -5.17 10.42
CA THR A 183 -2.10 -5.55 11.15
C THR A 183 -2.29 -7.06 11.18
N LEU A 184 -2.04 -7.74 10.06
CA LEU A 184 -2.13 -9.20 9.97
C LEU A 184 -1.09 -9.89 10.87
N LEU A 185 0.12 -9.34 10.95
CA LEU A 185 1.20 -9.86 11.79
C LEU A 185 0.93 -9.68 13.29
N ASP A 186 0.15 -8.66 13.67
CA ASP A 186 -0.28 -8.41 15.04
C ASP A 186 -1.41 -9.35 15.50
N TRP A 187 -2.10 -10.02 14.56
CA TRP A 187 -3.13 -11.02 14.88
C TRP A 187 -2.48 -12.34 15.28
N ASP A 188 -2.98 -12.95 16.37
CA ASP A 188 -2.48 -14.25 16.84
C ASP A 188 -2.89 -15.35 15.84
N PRO A 189 -1.95 -16.03 15.17
CA PRO A 189 -2.27 -16.98 14.12
C PRO A 189 -2.89 -18.26 14.71
N ASP A 190 -4.21 -18.38 14.65
CA ASP A 190 -4.93 -19.63 14.88
C ASP A 190 -5.26 -20.33 13.55
N PRO A 191 -5.14 -21.67 13.44
CA PRO A 191 -5.46 -22.42 12.22
C PRO A 191 -6.90 -22.28 11.71
N THR A 192 -7.82 -21.85 12.58
CA THR A 192 -9.24 -21.61 12.29
C THR A 192 -9.52 -20.16 11.91
N THR A 193 -8.57 -19.24 12.10
CA THR A 193 -8.70 -17.85 11.69
C THR A 193 -8.67 -17.75 10.16
N VAL A 194 -9.66 -17.04 9.61
CA VAL A 194 -9.74 -16.67 8.21
C VAL A 194 -9.98 -15.18 8.07
N VAL A 195 -9.57 -14.61 6.94
CA VAL A 195 -9.59 -13.17 6.71
C VAL A 195 -10.36 -12.85 5.44
N ALA A 196 -11.25 -11.87 5.52
CA ALA A 196 -11.91 -11.25 4.37
C ALA A 196 -11.22 -9.93 4.02
N PHE A 197 -11.33 -9.51 2.75
CA PHE A 197 -10.63 -8.35 2.23
C PHE A 197 -11.54 -7.46 1.38
N VAL A 198 -11.38 -6.14 1.53
CA VAL A 198 -11.81 -5.16 0.54
C VAL A 198 -10.59 -4.50 -0.06
N ILE A 199 -10.56 -4.43 -1.39
CA ILE A 199 -9.42 -4.04 -2.19
C ILE A 199 -9.82 -2.88 -3.10
N ALA A 200 -9.01 -1.84 -3.12
CA ALA A 200 -9.18 -0.67 -3.96
C ALA A 200 -8.31 -0.73 -5.22
N LEU A 201 -8.83 -0.14 -6.29
CA LEU A 201 -8.14 0.15 -7.54
C LEU A 201 -7.63 1.60 -7.56
N PRO A 202 -6.68 1.94 -8.46
CA PRO A 202 -6.25 3.32 -8.67
C PRO A 202 -7.39 4.29 -9.05
N SER A 203 -8.46 3.77 -9.65
CA SER A 203 -9.68 4.52 -9.98
C SER A 203 -10.48 4.97 -8.76
N GLY A 204 -10.21 4.38 -7.59
CA GLY A 204 -10.98 4.53 -6.35
C GLY A 204 -12.19 3.59 -6.23
N GLU A 205 -12.41 2.73 -7.22
CA GLU A 205 -13.36 1.61 -7.09
C GLU A 205 -12.82 0.57 -6.11
N THR A 206 -13.73 -0.11 -5.40
CA THR A 206 -13.39 -1.17 -4.45
C THR A 206 -14.15 -2.46 -4.76
N PHE A 207 -13.52 -3.60 -4.54
CA PHE A 207 -14.15 -4.92 -4.65
C PHE A 207 -13.78 -5.82 -3.47
N VAL A 208 -14.56 -6.88 -3.28
CA VAL A 208 -14.35 -7.90 -2.26
C VAL A 208 -13.65 -9.10 -2.90
N ALA A 209 -12.61 -9.63 -2.26
CA ALA A 209 -11.86 -10.78 -2.75
C ALA A 209 -12.49 -12.13 -2.35
#